data_AF-A0A3C0TS21-F1
#
_entry.id   AF-A0A3C0TS21-F1
#
_cell.length_a   1.000
_cell.length_b   1.000
_cell.length_c   1.000
_cell.angle_alpha   90.00
_cell.angle_beta   90.00
_cell.angle_gamma   90.00
#
_symmetry.space_group_name_H-M   'P 1'
#
loop_
_entity.id
_entity.type
_entity.pdbx_description
1 polymer ?
#
loop_
_entity_poly.entity_id
_entity_poly.type
_entity_poly.pdbx_seq_one_letter_code
_entity_poly.pdbx_strand_id
1 'polypeptide(L)'
;GLLPGALMRNAGLKFICRDVFLKVENTGTPFTRRYRPGQVVRFPISHHDGNYFADQETLERLEAGNLVVLRYCDANGAVTAGANPNGSLNNIAGIVNGAGNIMGLMPHPERLIGPELGGSDGRAFFESLLDQFQCA
;
A
#
# COMPACT_ATOMS: atom_id res chain seq x y z
N GLY A 1 -13.60 13.28 -2.56
CA GLY A 1 -13.78 11.95 -1.97
C GLY A 1 -13.18 11.91 -0.58
N LEU A 2 -13.31 10.80 0.14
CA LEU A 2 -12.67 10.61 1.46
C LEU A 2 -11.15 10.48 1.37
N LEU A 3 -10.65 10.07 0.21
CA LEU A 3 -9.24 10.05 -0.15
C LEU A 3 -9.03 10.88 -1.42
N PRO A 4 -7.89 11.57 -1.55
CA PRO A 4 -7.53 12.27 -2.77
C PRO A 4 -7.01 11.30 -3.85
N GLY A 5 -6.94 11.78 -5.09
CA GLY A 5 -6.47 10.99 -6.24
C GLY A 5 -7.55 10.07 -6.82
N ALA A 6 -7.15 9.28 -7.81
CA ALA A 6 -7.99 8.34 -8.52
C ALA A 6 -7.20 7.10 -8.93
N LEU A 7 -7.92 6.00 -9.19
CA LEU A 7 -7.37 4.80 -9.80
C LEU A 7 -7.70 4.79 -11.28
N MET A 8 -6.65 4.71 -12.09
CA MET A 8 -6.72 4.65 -13.54
C MET A 8 -6.47 3.21 -14.01
N ARG A 9 -6.76 2.95 -15.29
CA ARG A 9 -6.31 1.72 -15.96
C ARG A 9 -4.81 1.54 -15.78
N ASN A 10 -4.39 0.29 -15.56
CA ASN A 10 -2.97 -0.07 -15.50
C ASN A 10 -2.26 0.44 -16.76
N ALA A 11 -1.04 0.96 -16.64
CA ALA A 11 -0.28 1.49 -17.78
C ALA A 11 -0.07 0.45 -18.89
N GLY A 12 0.06 -0.83 -18.52
CA GLY A 12 0.16 -1.94 -19.47
C GLY A 12 -1.18 -2.43 -20.06
N LEU A 13 -2.31 -1.83 -19.66
CA LEU A 13 -3.68 -2.17 -20.10
C LEU A 13 -4.05 -3.66 -19.96
N LYS A 14 -3.43 -4.36 -19.01
CA LYS A 14 -3.67 -5.76 -18.71
C LYS A 14 -4.11 -5.92 -17.26
N PHE A 15 -4.93 -6.94 -17.03
CA PHE A 15 -5.16 -7.45 -15.68
C PHE A 15 -3.87 -8.02 -15.11
N ILE A 16 -3.55 -7.66 -13.86
CA ILE A 16 -2.34 -8.13 -13.18
C ILE A 16 -2.77 -8.93 -11.96
N CYS A 17 -2.35 -10.19 -11.92
CA CYS A 17 -2.54 -11.09 -10.78
C CYS A 17 -1.19 -11.70 -10.42
N ARG A 18 -0.52 -11.14 -9.41
CA ARG A 18 0.80 -11.62 -8.94
C ARG A 18 1.10 -11.09 -7.55
N ASP A 19 2.10 -11.67 -6.93
CA ASP A 19 2.70 -11.12 -5.73
C ASP A 19 3.61 -9.94 -6.07
N VAL A 20 3.58 -8.92 -5.23
CA VAL A 20 4.44 -7.74 -5.33
C VAL A 20 5.11 -7.46 -4.00
N PHE A 21 6.30 -6.87 -4.06
CA PHE A 21 7.00 -6.37 -2.88
C PHE A 21 6.60 -4.91 -2.64
N LEU A 22 6.42 -4.60 -1.37
CA LEU A 22 5.97 -3.31 -0.89
C LEU A 22 6.89 -2.86 0.23
N LYS A 23 7.31 -1.60 0.17
CA LYS A 23 8.02 -0.95 1.25
C LYS A 23 7.01 -0.21 2.12
N VAL A 24 7.06 -0.45 3.43
CA VAL A 24 6.26 0.26 4.42
C VAL A 24 6.87 1.63 4.68
N GLU A 25 6.18 2.69 4.26
CA GLU A 25 6.65 4.08 4.39
C GLU A 25 6.17 4.70 5.71
N ASN A 26 4.91 4.47 6.08
CA ASN A 26 4.32 5.02 7.31
C ASN A 26 3.80 3.92 8.23
N THR A 27 4.34 3.84 9.44
CA THR A 27 3.91 2.93 10.52
C THR A 27 3.12 3.61 11.62
N GLY A 28 2.96 4.94 11.55
CA GLY A 28 2.15 5.73 12.49
C GLY A 28 0.65 5.61 12.26
N THR A 29 0.18 4.64 11.48
CA THR A 29 -1.24 4.45 11.16
C THR A 29 -1.83 3.26 11.92
N PRO A 30 -3.14 3.28 12.20
CA PRO A 30 -3.88 2.12 12.71
C PRO A 30 -3.67 0.82 11.93
N PHE A 31 -3.34 0.92 10.65
CA PHE A 31 -3.23 -0.21 9.74
C PHE A 31 -1.84 -0.84 9.70
N THR A 32 -0.80 -0.11 10.14
CA THR A 32 0.60 -0.50 9.88
C THR A 32 1.54 -0.42 11.07
N ARG A 33 1.06 -0.13 12.27
CA ARG A 33 1.92 0.04 13.47
C ARG A 33 2.68 -1.20 13.95
N ARG A 34 2.28 -2.41 13.53
CA ARG A 34 3.02 -3.65 13.82
C ARG A 34 4.16 -3.91 12.83
N TYR A 35 4.27 -3.12 11.76
CA TYR A 35 5.40 -3.17 10.84
C TYR A 35 6.54 -2.27 11.29
N ARG A 36 7.75 -2.50 10.75
CA ARG A 36 8.90 -1.61 10.94
C ARG A 36 8.99 -0.58 9.80
N PRO A 37 9.43 0.66 10.07
CA PRO A 37 9.73 1.62 9.01
C PRO A 37 10.69 1.04 7.98
N GLY A 38 10.35 1.15 6.70
CA GLY A 38 11.15 0.60 5.59
C GLY A 38 11.11 -0.93 5.45
N GLN A 39 10.31 -1.63 6.25
CA GLN A 39 10.12 -3.07 6.10
C GLN A 39 9.59 -3.39 4.70
N VAL A 40 10.19 -4.41 4.07
CA VAL A 40 9.67 -4.98 2.83
C VAL A 40 8.69 -6.10 3.18
N VAL A 41 7.50 -6.04 2.60
CA VAL A 41 6.44 -7.04 2.75
C VAL A 41 5.95 -7.48 1.38
N ARG A 42 5.43 -8.70 1.28
CA ARG A 42 4.82 -9.20 0.05
C ARG A 42 3.31 -9.20 0.20
N PHE A 43 2.58 -8.58 -0.73
CA PHE A 43 1.12 -8.72 -0.84
C PHE A 43 0.72 -9.09 -2.28
N PRO A 44 -0.32 -9.93 -2.46
CA PRO A 44 -0.93 -10.16 -3.76
C PRO A 44 -1.61 -8.89 -4.31
N ILE A 45 -1.61 -8.74 -5.63
CA ILE A 45 -2.48 -7.79 -6.36
C ILE A 45 -3.34 -8.55 -7.36
N SER A 46 -4.57 -8.09 -7.61
CA SER A 46 -5.47 -8.65 -8.63
C SER A 46 -6.38 -7.58 -9.22
N HIS A 47 -5.90 -6.77 -10.16
CA HIS A 47 -6.67 -5.62 -10.66
C HIS A 47 -6.39 -5.28 -12.13
N HIS A 48 -7.39 -4.67 -12.75
CA HIS A 48 -7.30 -4.04 -14.08
C HIS A 48 -7.03 -2.53 -13.98
N ASP A 49 -7.56 -1.89 -12.93
CA ASP A 49 -7.55 -0.44 -12.72
C ASP A 49 -6.95 -0.14 -11.34
N GLY A 50 -5.63 -0.20 -11.21
CA GLY A 50 -4.93 0.07 -9.95
C GLY A 50 -3.79 1.07 -10.06
N ASN A 51 -3.71 1.79 -11.19
CA ASN A 51 -2.73 2.84 -11.40
C ASN A 51 -3.14 4.10 -10.62
N TYR A 52 -2.50 4.36 -9.48
CA TYR A 52 -2.77 5.54 -8.68
C TYR A 52 -2.28 6.82 -9.38
N PHE A 53 -3.19 7.78 -9.54
CA PHE A 53 -2.93 9.07 -10.16
C PHE A 53 -3.49 10.21 -9.30
N ALA A 54 -2.77 11.33 -9.26
CA ALA A 54 -3.21 12.57 -8.66
C ALA A 54 -2.49 13.75 -9.33
N ASP A 55 -3.00 14.97 -9.16
CA ASP A 55 -2.28 16.18 -9.55
C ASP A 55 -1.04 16.42 -8.67
N GLN A 56 -0.13 17.27 -9.15
CA GLN A 56 1.16 17.52 -8.52
C GLN A 56 1.01 18.07 -7.09
N GLU A 57 0.09 19.02 -6.87
CA GLU A 57 -0.18 19.61 -5.55
C GLU A 57 -0.64 18.54 -4.55
N THR A 58 -1.51 17.64 -5.00
CA THR A 58 -1.99 16.51 -4.19
C THR A 58 -0.87 15.55 -3.85
N LEU A 59 0.01 15.22 -4.81
CA LEU A 59 1.17 14.37 -4.55
C LEU A 59 2.09 15.01 -3.52
N GLU A 60 2.44 16.28 -3.68
CA GLU A 60 3.27 17.01 -2.73
C GLU A 60 2.66 17.03 -1.33
N ARG A 61 1.35 17.23 -1.21
CA ARG A 61 0.64 17.16 0.08
C ARG A 61 0.69 15.76 0.70
N LEU A 62 0.52 14.71 -0.10
CA LEU A 62 0.60 13.33 0.39
C LEU A 62 1.99 13.00 0.92
N GLU A 63 3.02 13.44 0.20
CA GLU A 63 4.42 13.25 0.58
C GLU A 63 4.78 14.06 1.83
N ALA A 64 4.47 15.36 1.85
CA ALA A 64 4.77 16.25 2.98
C ALA A 64 3.99 15.89 4.24
N GLY A 65 2.76 15.38 4.09
CA GLY A 65 1.91 14.95 5.19
C GLY A 65 2.20 13.54 5.71
N ASN A 66 3.20 12.83 5.15
CA ASN A 66 3.48 11.43 5.45
C ASN A 66 2.23 10.53 5.28
N LEU A 67 1.41 10.80 4.25
CA LEU A 67 0.13 10.11 4.03
C LEU A 67 0.27 8.90 3.10
N VAL A 68 1.46 8.68 2.51
CA VAL A 68 1.78 7.48 1.75
C VAL A 68 2.16 6.36 2.73
N VAL A 69 1.47 5.23 2.65
CA VAL A 69 1.66 4.12 3.60
C VAL A 69 2.49 3.00 3.01
N LEU A 70 2.29 2.70 1.72
CA LEU A 70 2.98 1.62 1.02
C LEU A 70 3.41 2.08 -0.36
N ARG A 71 4.62 1.67 -0.77
CA ARG A 71 5.10 1.81 -2.15
C ARG A 71 5.50 0.48 -2.74
N TYR A 72 5.27 0.31 -4.04
CA TYR A 72 5.88 -0.78 -4.79
C TYR A 72 7.40 -0.64 -4.79
N CYS A 73 8.09 -1.73 -4.46
CA CYS A 73 9.54 -1.82 -4.44
C CYS A 73 9.99 -3.18 -4.98
N ASP A 74 11.29 -3.35 -5.17
CA ASP A 74 11.85 -4.68 -5.40
C ASP A 74 12.02 -5.47 -4.09
N ALA A 75 12.52 -6.70 -4.18
CA ALA A 75 12.73 -7.56 -3.02
C ALA A 75 13.75 -7.02 -2.00
N ASN A 76 14.60 -6.08 -2.41
CA ASN A 76 15.59 -5.43 -1.55
C ASN A 76 15.06 -4.11 -0.96
N GLY A 77 13.84 -3.70 -1.30
CA GLY A 77 13.22 -2.48 -0.83
C GLY A 77 13.55 -1.24 -1.66
N ALA A 78 14.19 -1.40 -2.83
CA ALA A 78 14.46 -0.27 -3.73
C ALA A 78 13.18 0.09 -4.51
N VAL A 79 12.78 1.36 -4.40
CA VAL A 79 11.61 1.90 -5.10
C VAL A 79 12.06 2.33 -6.51
N THR A 80 11.72 1.51 -7.51
CA THR A 80 12.15 1.73 -8.90
C THR A 80 10.97 1.63 -9.85
N ALA A 81 11.09 2.21 -11.04
CA ALA A 81 10.06 2.11 -12.07
C ALA A 81 9.77 0.65 -12.48
N GLY A 82 10.79 -0.23 -12.46
CA GLY A 82 10.63 -1.65 -12.79
C GLY A 82 9.87 -2.46 -11.74
N ALA A 83 9.86 -2.00 -10.49
CA ALA A 83 9.06 -2.61 -9.42
C ALA A 83 7.57 -2.25 -9.51
N ASN A 84 7.23 -1.16 -10.21
CA ASN A 84 5.87 -0.69 -10.35
C ASN A 84 5.05 -1.60 -11.28
N PRO A 85 4.07 -2.36 -10.78
CA PRO A 85 3.30 -3.26 -11.63
C PRO A 85 2.35 -2.50 -12.57
N ASN A 86 1.85 -1.34 -12.16
CA ASN A 86 0.65 -0.76 -12.75
C ASN A 86 0.81 0.69 -13.23
N GLY A 87 1.96 1.31 -12.97
CA GLY A 87 2.28 2.67 -13.40
C GLY A 87 1.93 3.76 -12.37
N SER A 88 1.57 3.38 -11.14
CA SER A 88 1.18 4.33 -10.09
C SER A 88 2.23 5.42 -9.88
N LEU A 89 1.80 6.68 -9.79
CA LEU A 89 2.69 7.80 -9.53
C LEU A 89 3.42 7.61 -8.19
N ASN A 90 4.72 7.94 -8.18
CA ASN A 90 5.65 7.72 -7.07
C ASN A 90 5.64 6.29 -6.48
N ASN A 91 5.25 5.29 -7.28
CA ASN A 91 5.08 3.90 -6.85
C ASN A 91 4.07 3.72 -5.71
N ILE A 92 3.12 4.64 -5.53
CA ILE A 92 2.15 4.59 -4.43
C ILE A 92 1.25 3.36 -4.57
N ALA A 93 1.20 2.54 -3.53
CA ALA A 93 0.35 1.35 -3.44
C ALA A 93 -0.80 1.51 -2.42
N GLY A 94 -0.64 2.43 -1.46
CA GLY A 94 -1.68 2.79 -0.51
C GLY A 94 -1.42 4.12 0.19
N ILE A 95 -2.50 4.82 0.51
CA ILE A 95 -2.51 6.13 1.19
C ILE A 95 -3.53 6.15 2.32
N VAL A 96 -3.37 7.10 3.24
CA VAL A 96 -4.38 7.43 4.26
C VAL A 96 -4.89 8.87 4.10
N ASN A 97 -6.06 9.14 4.67
CA ASN A 97 -6.57 10.51 4.80
C ASN A 97 -5.79 11.28 5.89
N GLY A 98 -6.01 12.59 5.99
CA GLY A 98 -5.33 13.44 6.98
C GLY A 98 -5.59 13.08 8.44
N ALA A 99 -6.71 12.42 8.75
CA ALA A 99 -7.01 11.91 10.08
C ALA A 99 -6.41 10.51 10.36
N GLY A 100 -5.84 9.85 9.35
CA GLY A 100 -5.24 8.52 9.45
C GLY A 100 -6.22 7.36 9.64
N ASN A 101 -7.54 7.61 9.63
CA ASN A 101 -8.58 6.61 9.94
C ASN A 101 -9.19 5.95 8.69
N ILE A 102 -8.88 6.45 7.49
CA ILE A 102 -9.32 5.87 6.22
C ILE A 102 -8.08 5.56 5.39
N MET A 103 -7.92 4.30 4.99
CA MET A 103 -6.85 3.85 4.11
C MET A 103 -7.43 3.40 2.76
N GLY A 104 -6.83 3.87 1.68
CA GLY A 104 -7.00 3.32 0.34
C GLY A 104 -5.83 2.42 0.04
N LEU A 105 -6.10 1.18 -0.36
CA LEU A 105 -5.08 0.17 -0.58
C LEU A 105 -5.41 -0.64 -1.83
N MET A 106 -4.44 -0.78 -2.73
CA MET A 106 -4.58 -1.64 -3.91
C MET A 106 -4.15 -3.10 -3.69
N PRO A 107 -3.04 -3.37 -2.99
CA PRO A 107 -2.69 -4.73 -2.62
C PRO A 107 -3.68 -5.38 -1.65
N HIS A 108 -3.68 -6.71 -1.62
CA HIS A 108 -4.60 -7.55 -0.86
C HIS A 108 -3.90 -8.24 0.32
N PRO A 109 -3.64 -7.54 1.45
CA PRO A 109 -2.99 -8.15 2.62
C PRO A 109 -3.80 -9.31 3.22
N GLU A 110 -5.13 -9.33 3.03
CA GLU A 110 -6.01 -10.40 3.49
C GLU A 110 -5.71 -11.75 2.83
N ARG A 111 -5.07 -11.74 1.65
CA ARG A 111 -4.72 -12.95 0.90
C ARG A 111 -3.36 -13.52 1.26
N LEU A 112 -2.67 -12.96 2.27
CA LEU A 112 -1.35 -13.42 2.71
C LEU A 112 -1.19 -13.34 4.23
N ILE A 113 -2.15 -13.89 4.97
CA ILE A 113 -2.19 -13.85 6.45
C ILE A 113 -1.68 -15.12 7.16
N GLY A 114 -1.41 -16.20 6.42
CA GLY A 114 -1.02 -17.48 7.00
C GLY A 114 -0.29 -18.41 6.01
N PRO A 115 0.45 -19.42 6.51
CA PRO A 115 1.20 -20.37 5.68
C PRO A 115 0.36 -21.05 4.59
N GLU A 116 -0.91 -21.34 4.89
CA GLU A 116 -1.89 -21.93 3.97
C GLU A 116 -2.20 -21.03 2.75
N LEU A 117 -1.93 -19.73 2.85
CA LEU A 117 -2.05 -18.76 1.77
C LEU A 117 -0.70 -18.42 1.11
N GLY A 118 0.37 -19.12 1.48
CA GLY A 118 1.72 -18.92 0.94
C GLY A 118 2.54 -17.84 1.64
N GLY A 119 2.09 -17.29 2.77
CA GLY A 119 2.86 -16.33 3.57
C GLY A 119 2.01 -15.63 4.64
N SER A 120 2.66 -14.94 5.58
CA SER A 120 1.98 -14.30 6.71
C SER A 120 2.22 -12.79 6.81
N ASP A 121 2.81 -12.16 5.81
CA ASP A 121 3.18 -10.74 5.87
C ASP A 121 1.96 -9.82 6.07
N GLY A 122 0.79 -10.23 5.57
CA GLY A 122 -0.47 -9.49 5.70
C GLY A 122 -1.10 -9.58 7.10
N ARG A 123 -0.67 -10.53 7.93
CA ARG A 123 -1.23 -10.74 9.28
C ARG A 123 -1.04 -9.51 10.17
N ALA A 124 0.14 -8.91 10.13
CA ALA A 124 0.48 -7.74 10.94
C ALA A 124 -0.39 -6.52 10.61
N PHE A 125 -0.99 -6.44 9.42
CA PHE A 125 -1.96 -5.40 9.05
C PHE A 125 -3.22 -5.49 9.92
N PHE A 126 -3.79 -6.69 10.05
CA PHE A 126 -5.00 -6.93 10.83
C PHE A 126 -4.73 -6.91 12.34
N GLU A 127 -3.57 -7.41 12.77
CA GLU A 127 -3.13 -7.24 14.17
C GLU A 127 -2.95 -5.76 14.51
N SER A 128 -2.41 -4.96 13.59
CA SER A 128 -2.35 -3.51 13.75
C SER A 128 -3.75 -2.92 13.91
N LEU A 129 -4.76 -3.35 13.16
CA LEU A 129 -6.13 -2.87 13.38
C LEU A 129 -6.69 -3.29 14.74
N LEU A 130 -6.44 -4.52 15.18
CA LEU A 130 -6.97 -5.05 16.43
C LEU A 130 -6.49 -4.28 17.66
N ASP A 131 -5.21 -3.86 17.74
CA ASP A 131 -4.78 -3.12 18.94
C ASP A 131 -5.47 -1.74 19.08
N GLN A 132 -6.26 -1.27 18.09
CA GLN A 132 -6.94 0.03 18.17
C GLN A 132 -8.13 -0.09 19.11
N PHE A 133 -8.73 -1.28 19.13
CA PHE A 133 -9.88 -1.61 19.95
C PHE A 133 -9.50 -2.18 21.31
N GLN A 134 -8.23 -2.58 21.51
CA GLN A 134 -7.75 -3.15 22.78
C GLN A 134 -7.25 -2.10 23.78
N CYS A 135 -7.07 -0.85 23.35
CA CYS A 135 -6.70 0.27 24.22
C CYS A 135 -7.89 1.21 24.54
N ALA A 136 -9.13 0.74 24.36
CA ALA A 136 -10.36 1.46 24.70
C ALA A 136 -10.96 0.98 26.03
#